data_AF-A0A8K1CUF3-F1
#
_entry.id   AF-A0A8K1CUF3-F1
#
_cell.length_a   1.000
_cell.length_b   1.000
_cell.length_c   1.000
_cell.angle_alpha   90.00
_cell.angle_beta   90.00
_cell.angle_gamma   90.00
#
_symmetry.space_group_name_H-M   'P 1'
#
loop_
_entity.id
_entity.type
_entity.pdbx_description
1 polymer ?
#
loop_
_entity_poly.entity_id
_entity_poly.type
_entity_poly.pdbx_seq_one_letter_code
_entity_poly.pdbx_strand_id
1 'polypeptide(L)'
;MGSQLSLAVSTTMLIATLVYYYRMVLLTELTTEATLFNTLYAEYATPQMMDAIRSVEDFSHSLKVTETQIVCKKQGEQLWAKSFDHDWQRLLHWYQKLVYFHRLGLLSDRFYQEFPGPIRARHFVDHVEPFAVNSCKLYQDQNCSETFDYLRKLYGLPRRAEIVCEGEASTKKADATKEEL
;
A
#
# COMPACT_ATOMS: atom_id res chain seq x y z
N MET A 1 -4.29 57.60 -29.85
CA MET A 1 -4.95 57.02 -28.66
C MET A 1 -5.48 55.59 -28.87
N GLY A 2 -5.88 55.18 -30.09
CA GLY A 2 -6.45 53.83 -30.33
C GLY A 2 -5.49 52.64 -30.12
N SER A 3 -4.21 52.75 -30.45
CA SER A 3 -3.23 51.65 -30.31
C SER A 3 -2.99 51.24 -28.85
N GLN A 4 -2.89 52.20 -27.93
CA GLN A 4 -2.71 51.94 -26.50
C GLN A 4 -3.94 51.26 -25.89
N LEU A 5 -5.15 51.62 -26.35
CA LEU A 5 -6.41 51.04 -25.92
C LEU A 5 -6.58 49.60 -26.42
N SER A 6 -6.20 49.34 -27.68
CA SER A 6 -6.18 47.97 -28.23
C SER A 6 -5.19 47.08 -27.47
N LEU A 7 -4.02 47.59 -27.13
CA LEU A 7 -2.99 46.83 -26.42
C LEU A 7 -3.43 46.51 -24.99
N ALA A 8 -4.05 47.48 -24.30
CA ALA A 8 -4.66 47.26 -22.99
C ALA A 8 -5.76 46.17 -23.05
N VAL A 9 -6.68 46.22 -24.01
CA VAL A 9 -7.74 45.22 -24.15
C VAL A 9 -7.19 43.82 -24.47
N SER A 10 -6.19 43.72 -25.36
CA SER A 10 -5.58 42.42 -25.68
C SER A 10 -4.82 41.83 -24.50
N THR A 11 -4.09 42.66 -23.73
CA THR A 11 -3.38 42.19 -22.52
C THR A 11 -4.32 41.77 -21.41
N THR A 12 -5.40 42.50 -21.16
CA THR A 12 -6.41 42.10 -20.16
C THR A 12 -7.13 40.83 -20.57
N MET A 13 -7.45 40.67 -21.87
CA MET A 13 -8.04 39.44 -22.38
C MET A 13 -7.10 38.24 -22.21
N LEU A 14 -5.81 38.39 -22.54
CA LEU A 14 -4.81 37.34 -22.32
C LEU A 14 -4.72 36.94 -20.85
N ILE A 15 -4.64 37.91 -19.93
CA ILE A 15 -4.59 37.65 -18.49
C ILE A 15 -5.87 36.93 -18.03
N ALA A 16 -7.05 37.37 -18.47
CA ALA A 16 -8.31 36.74 -18.13
C ALA A 16 -8.37 35.29 -18.64
N THR A 17 -7.89 35.04 -19.87
CA THR A 17 -7.80 33.69 -20.44
C THR A 17 -6.82 32.81 -19.66
N LEU A 18 -5.65 33.32 -19.28
CA LEU A 18 -4.68 32.58 -18.46
C LEU A 18 -5.26 32.21 -17.08
N VAL A 19 -5.91 33.17 -16.41
CA VAL A 19 -6.56 32.92 -15.12
C VAL A 19 -7.69 31.91 -15.26
N TYR A 20 -8.49 32.01 -16.32
CA TYR A 20 -9.57 31.06 -16.59
C TYR A 20 -9.03 29.63 -16.77
N TYR A 21 -8.03 29.44 -17.64
CA TYR A 21 -7.43 28.12 -17.84
C TYR A 21 -6.77 27.59 -16.58
N TYR A 22 -6.04 28.43 -15.84
CA TYR A 22 -5.46 28.03 -14.56
C TYR A 22 -6.52 27.53 -13.57
N ARG A 23 -7.63 28.27 -13.44
CA ARG A 23 -8.75 27.87 -12.57
C ARG A 23 -9.42 26.58 -13.05
N MET A 24 -9.59 26.41 -14.35
CA MET A 24 -10.16 25.19 -14.94
C MET A 24 -9.28 23.97 -14.70
N VAL A 25 -7.96 24.09 -14.87
CA VAL A 25 -7.01 23.00 -14.58
C VAL A 25 -7.07 22.63 -13.11
N LEU A 26 -6.97 23.61 -12.21
CA LEU A 26 -7.05 23.38 -10.77
C LEU A 26 -8.37 22.68 -10.36
N LEU A 27 -9.50 23.13 -10.92
CA LEU A 27 -10.81 22.54 -10.62
C LEU A 27 -10.92 21.10 -11.18
N THR A 28 -10.28 20.84 -12.32
CA THR A 28 -10.21 19.48 -12.89
C THR A 28 -9.37 18.56 -11.99
N GLU A 29 -8.20 19.00 -11.55
CA GLU A 29 -7.36 18.24 -10.61
C GLU A 29 -8.13 17.90 -9.32
N LEU A 30 -8.72 18.91 -8.67
CA LEU A 30 -9.48 18.71 -7.43
C LEU A 30 -10.68 17.77 -7.60
N THR A 31 -11.40 17.85 -8.74
CA THR A 31 -12.54 16.95 -9.00
C THR A 31 -12.10 15.51 -9.29
N THR A 32 -10.98 15.33 -9.99
CA THR A 32 -10.41 13.99 -10.23
C THR A 32 -9.91 13.36 -8.95
N GLU A 33 -9.18 14.10 -8.10
CA GLU A 33 -8.72 13.62 -6.79
C GLU A 33 -9.90 13.23 -5.90
N ALA A 34 -10.93 14.07 -5.79
CA ALA A 34 -12.11 13.79 -4.98
C ALA A 34 -12.86 12.53 -5.45
N THR A 35 -12.98 12.35 -6.78
CA THR A 35 -13.64 11.18 -7.37
C THR A 35 -12.85 9.91 -7.10
N LEU A 36 -11.53 9.96 -7.24
CA LEU A 36 -10.66 8.82 -6.99
C LEU A 36 -10.65 8.46 -5.50
N PHE A 37 -10.55 9.46 -4.62
CA PHE A 37 -10.66 9.27 -3.17
C PHE A 37 -11.99 8.62 -2.77
N ASN A 38 -13.12 9.12 -3.29
CA ASN A 38 -14.43 8.54 -3.01
C ASN A 38 -14.53 7.08 -3.50
N THR A 39 -13.92 6.77 -4.65
CA THR A 39 -13.88 5.40 -5.17
C THR A 39 -13.09 4.47 -4.24
N LEU A 40 -11.90 4.89 -3.79
CA LEU A 40 -11.09 4.11 -2.84
C LEU A 40 -11.81 3.91 -1.50
N TYR A 41 -12.42 4.98 -0.99
CA TYR A 41 -13.16 4.94 0.25
C TYR A 41 -14.39 4.02 0.17
N ALA A 42 -15.19 4.15 -0.90
CA ALA A 42 -16.36 3.31 -1.13
C ALA A 42 -15.98 1.83 -1.28
N GLU A 43 -14.89 1.53 -1.99
CA GLU A 43 -14.36 0.17 -2.12
C GLU A 43 -13.94 -0.42 -0.78
N TYR A 44 -13.26 0.38 0.05
CA TYR A 44 -12.84 -0.04 1.40
C TYR A 44 -14.05 -0.24 2.33
N ALA A 45 -15.11 0.53 2.16
CA ALA A 45 -16.34 0.44 2.95
C ALA A 45 -17.29 -0.68 2.48
N THR A 46 -16.92 -1.46 1.46
CA THR A 46 -17.75 -2.58 1.01
C THR A 46 -17.90 -3.64 2.11
N PRO A 47 -19.05 -4.33 2.22
CA PRO A 47 -19.23 -5.40 3.20
C PRO A 47 -18.14 -6.47 3.10
N GLN A 48 -17.78 -6.82 1.87
CA GLN A 48 -16.73 -7.79 1.53
C GLN A 48 -15.33 -7.39 2.04
N MET A 49 -15.01 -6.10 2.06
CA MET A 49 -13.75 -5.61 2.63
C MET A 49 -13.83 -5.61 4.16
N MET A 50 -14.94 -5.14 4.73
CA MET A 50 -15.14 -5.13 6.18
C MET A 50 -15.10 -6.54 6.78
N ASP A 51 -15.66 -7.53 6.10
CA ASP A 51 -15.60 -8.94 6.49
C ASP A 51 -14.16 -9.47 6.40
N ALA A 52 -13.39 -9.08 5.37
CA ALA A 52 -11.99 -9.45 5.26
C ALA A 52 -11.12 -8.83 6.37
N ILE A 53 -11.37 -7.56 6.72
CA ILE A 53 -10.69 -6.88 7.84
C ILE A 53 -10.96 -7.65 9.14
N ARG A 54 -12.24 -7.94 9.43
CA ARG A 54 -12.62 -8.70 10.63
C ARG A 54 -12.01 -10.09 10.66
N SER A 55 -12.00 -10.80 9.53
CA SER A 55 -11.39 -12.12 9.40
C SER A 55 -9.90 -12.09 9.77
N VAL A 56 -9.16 -11.09 9.29
CA VAL A 56 -7.74 -10.88 9.62
C VAL A 56 -7.53 -10.48 11.09
N GLU A 57 -8.35 -9.58 11.62
CA GLU A 57 -8.29 -9.17 13.03
C GLU A 57 -8.60 -10.35 13.96
N ASP A 58 -9.68 -11.10 13.70
CA ASP A 58 -10.09 -12.27 14.48
C ASP A 58 -9.01 -13.35 14.47
N PHE A 59 -8.37 -13.58 13.31
CA PHE A 59 -7.25 -14.51 13.21
C PHE A 59 -6.07 -14.06 14.07
N SER A 60 -5.72 -12.76 14.02
CA SER A 60 -4.60 -12.20 14.80
C SER A 60 -4.83 -12.29 16.32
N HIS A 61 -6.07 -12.16 16.77
CA HIS A 61 -6.44 -12.29 18.19
C HIS A 61 -6.51 -13.75 18.65
N SER A 62 -6.72 -14.69 17.72
CA SER A 62 -6.69 -16.11 18.06
C SER A 62 -5.25 -16.54 18.32
N LEU A 63 -4.90 -16.70 19.61
CA LEU A 63 -3.57 -17.08 20.16
C LEU A 63 -2.98 -18.41 19.64
N LYS A 64 -3.53 -19.00 18.58
CA LYS A 64 -3.17 -20.34 18.10
C LYS A 64 -1.98 -20.36 17.15
N VAL A 65 -1.66 -19.25 16.47
CA VAL A 65 -0.63 -19.24 15.42
C VAL A 65 0.31 -18.05 15.60
N THR A 66 1.60 -18.32 15.77
CA THR A 66 2.65 -17.27 15.86
C THR A 66 3.06 -16.80 14.47
N GLU A 67 3.53 -15.56 14.32
CA GLU A 67 4.05 -15.02 13.04
C GLU A 67 5.10 -15.92 12.38
N THR A 68 5.95 -16.57 13.18
CA THR A 68 6.94 -17.56 12.73
C THR A 68 6.29 -18.76 12.04
N GLN A 69 5.19 -19.27 12.59
CA GLN A 69 4.45 -20.40 12.03
C GLN A 69 3.74 -20.03 10.72
N ILE A 70 3.29 -18.77 10.59
CA ILE A 70 2.68 -18.26 9.35
C ILE A 70 3.72 -18.18 8.24
N VAL A 71 4.88 -17.60 8.54
CA VAL A 71 5.96 -17.33 7.55
C VAL A 71 6.68 -18.61 7.14
N CYS A 72 6.81 -19.56 8.06
CA CYS A 72 7.55 -20.80 7.86
C CYS A 72 6.64 -22.00 7.56
N LYS A 73 5.38 -21.73 7.20
CA LYS A 73 4.38 -22.74 6.86
C LYS A 73 4.89 -23.65 5.73
N LYS A 74 4.88 -24.96 5.95
CA LYS A 74 5.29 -25.93 4.93
C LYS A 74 4.19 -26.17 3.91
N GLN A 75 4.58 -26.53 2.69
CA GLN A 75 3.64 -26.84 1.61
C GLN A 75 2.75 -28.03 2.01
N GLY A 76 1.43 -27.85 1.99
CA GLY A 76 0.44 -28.87 2.36
C GLY A 76 -0.08 -28.81 3.80
N GLU A 77 0.50 -27.97 4.66
CA GLU A 77 0.00 -27.75 6.03
C GLU A 77 -1.20 -26.80 6.03
N GLN A 78 -2.34 -27.21 6.61
CA GLN A 78 -3.54 -26.38 6.66
C GLN A 78 -3.68 -25.72 8.05
N LEU A 79 -3.02 -24.57 8.22
CA LEU A 79 -3.09 -23.76 9.45
C LEU A 79 -4.39 -22.93 9.56
N TRP A 80 -5.03 -22.62 8.43
CA TRP A 80 -6.25 -21.82 8.36
C TRP A 80 -7.15 -22.25 7.20
N ALA A 81 -8.38 -21.75 7.17
CA ALA A 81 -9.35 -22.03 6.13
C ALA A 81 -8.99 -21.32 4.81
N LYS A 82 -9.22 -21.95 3.66
CA LYS A 82 -8.94 -21.34 2.34
C LYS A 82 -9.68 -20.02 2.10
N SER A 83 -10.83 -19.80 2.75
CA SER A 83 -11.55 -18.52 2.70
C SER A 83 -10.70 -17.36 3.23
N PHE A 84 -9.91 -17.62 4.27
CA PHE A 84 -8.99 -16.63 4.85
C PHE A 84 -7.92 -16.19 3.83
N ASP A 85 -7.50 -17.09 2.94
CA ASP A 85 -6.54 -16.72 1.89
C ASP A 85 -7.09 -15.64 0.96
N HIS A 86 -8.37 -15.70 0.64
CA HIS A 86 -9.02 -14.67 -0.15
C HIS A 86 -9.17 -13.35 0.60
N ASP A 87 -9.40 -13.40 1.92
CA ASP A 87 -9.59 -12.22 2.75
C ASP A 87 -8.31 -11.38 2.87
N TRP A 88 -7.17 -11.99 3.23
CA TRP A 88 -5.91 -11.26 3.33
C TRP A 88 -5.40 -10.80 1.96
N GLN A 89 -5.62 -11.58 0.89
CA GLN A 89 -5.26 -11.19 -0.47
C GLN A 89 -6.07 -9.99 -0.97
N ARG A 90 -7.36 -9.92 -0.65
CA ARG A 90 -8.21 -8.77 -0.98
C ARG A 90 -7.67 -7.50 -0.34
N LEU A 91 -7.29 -7.57 0.94
CA LEU A 91 -6.67 -6.45 1.64
C LEU A 91 -5.35 -6.05 0.99
N LEU A 92 -4.48 -7.01 0.71
CA LEU A 92 -3.21 -6.76 0.04
C LEU A 92 -3.41 -6.06 -1.30
N HIS A 93 -4.34 -6.55 -2.13
CA HIS A 93 -4.63 -5.98 -3.43
C HIS A 93 -5.11 -4.53 -3.35
N TRP A 94 -5.98 -4.23 -2.38
CA TRP A 94 -6.45 -2.86 -2.18
C TRP A 94 -5.32 -1.90 -1.77
N TYR A 95 -4.43 -2.33 -0.86
CA TYR A 95 -3.26 -1.53 -0.49
C TYR A 95 -2.23 -1.39 -1.63
N GLN A 96 -2.05 -2.42 -2.46
CA GLN A 96 -1.23 -2.33 -3.67
C GLN A 96 -1.76 -1.27 -4.63
N LYS A 97 -3.08 -1.25 -4.87
CA LYS A 97 -3.75 -0.23 -5.69
C LYS A 97 -3.55 1.17 -5.09
N LEU A 98 -3.66 1.30 -3.78
CA LEU A 98 -3.43 2.56 -3.07
C LEU A 98 -2.00 3.07 -3.24
N VAL A 99 -0.99 2.19 -3.07
CA VAL A 99 0.42 2.51 -3.30
C VAL A 99 0.68 2.89 -4.76
N TYR A 100 0.05 2.19 -5.70
CA TYR A 100 0.16 2.48 -7.13
C TYR A 100 -0.33 3.90 -7.46
N PHE A 101 -1.49 4.30 -6.94
CA PHE A 101 -2.00 5.66 -7.13
C PHE A 101 -1.12 6.74 -6.50
N HIS A 102 -0.49 6.45 -5.36
CA HIS A 102 0.42 7.38 -4.71
C HIS A 102 1.67 7.60 -5.57
N ARG A 103 2.25 6.50 -6.08
CA ARG A 103 3.45 6.56 -6.95
C ARG A 103 3.23 7.35 -8.23
N LEU A 104 2.01 7.33 -8.75
CA LEU A 104 1.64 8.09 -9.95
C LEU A 104 1.28 9.55 -9.65
N GLY A 105 1.25 9.98 -8.39
CA GLY A 105 0.88 11.34 -8.00
C GLY A 105 -0.58 11.69 -8.32
N LEU A 106 -1.48 10.69 -8.31
CA LEU A 106 -2.90 10.88 -8.63
C LEU A 106 -3.74 11.36 -7.45
N LEU A 107 -3.15 11.38 -6.26
CA LEU A 107 -3.76 11.85 -5.01
C LEU A 107 -2.70 12.59 -4.20
N SER A 108 -3.07 13.73 -3.63
CA SER A 108 -2.24 14.41 -2.66
C SER A 108 -2.01 13.60 -1.38
N ASP A 109 -0.82 13.76 -0.78
CA ASP A 109 -0.39 13.11 0.48
C ASP A 109 -1.39 13.30 1.63
N ARG A 110 -2.14 14.42 1.64
CA ARG A 110 -3.16 14.71 2.63
C ARG A 110 -4.22 13.61 2.70
N PHE A 111 -4.68 13.11 1.55
CA PHE A 111 -5.71 12.07 1.52
C PHE A 111 -5.21 10.78 2.15
N TYR A 112 -3.93 10.43 1.95
CA TYR A 112 -3.32 9.23 2.52
C TYR A 112 -3.18 9.31 4.04
N GLN A 113 -2.90 10.51 4.57
CA GLN A 113 -2.85 10.74 6.01
C GLN A 113 -4.23 10.62 6.66
N GLU A 114 -5.28 11.12 5.99
CA GLU A 114 -6.66 11.01 6.46
C GLU A 114 -7.19 9.58 6.32
N PHE A 115 -6.93 8.91 5.18
CA PHE A 115 -7.44 7.57 4.89
C PHE A 115 -6.53 6.77 3.95
N PRO A 116 -6.19 5.51 4.27
CA PRO A 116 -6.57 4.74 5.47
C PRO A 116 -5.91 5.28 6.74
N GLY A 117 -4.87 6.10 6.61
CA GLY A 117 -4.13 6.69 7.71
C GLY A 117 -3.10 5.75 8.35
N PRO A 118 -2.23 6.28 9.23
CA PRO A 118 -1.08 5.56 9.75
C PRO A 118 -1.46 4.36 10.63
N ILE A 119 -2.55 4.47 11.39
CA ILE A 119 -3.00 3.41 12.31
C ILE A 119 -3.48 2.19 11.51
N ARG A 120 -4.34 2.38 10.52
CA ARG A 120 -4.84 1.27 9.69
C ARG A 120 -3.75 0.66 8.83
N ALA A 121 -2.86 1.49 8.27
CA ALA A 121 -1.71 1.01 7.55
C ALA A 121 -0.79 0.15 8.44
N ARG A 122 -0.59 0.55 9.71
CA ARG A 122 0.15 -0.25 10.68
C ARG A 122 -0.52 -1.60 10.94
N HIS A 123 -1.80 -1.62 11.26
CA HIS A 123 -2.55 -2.87 11.47
C HIS A 123 -2.50 -3.79 10.24
N PHE A 124 -2.64 -3.21 9.05
CA PHE A 124 -2.51 -3.97 7.81
C PHE A 124 -1.12 -4.57 7.65
N VAL A 125 -0.05 -3.79 7.85
CA VAL A 125 1.33 -4.29 7.75
C VAL A 125 1.56 -5.41 8.78
N ASP A 126 1.19 -5.17 10.04
CA ASP A 126 1.44 -6.11 11.13
C ASP A 126 0.69 -7.44 10.93
N HIS A 127 -0.52 -7.41 10.36
CA HIS A 127 -1.36 -8.62 10.26
C HIS A 127 -1.25 -9.30 8.90
N VAL A 128 -1.09 -8.57 7.79
CA VAL A 128 -1.14 -9.16 6.44
C VAL A 128 0.25 -9.53 5.90
N GLU A 129 1.30 -8.80 6.28
CA GLU A 129 2.65 -9.04 5.76
C GLU A 129 3.19 -10.46 6.01
N PRO A 130 2.98 -11.10 7.18
CA PRO A 130 3.44 -12.47 7.41
C PRO A 130 2.91 -13.46 6.36
N PHE A 131 1.64 -13.31 5.95
CA PHE A 131 1.01 -14.16 4.94
C PHE A 131 1.56 -13.91 3.54
N ALA A 132 1.75 -12.64 3.18
CA ALA A 132 2.30 -12.27 1.88
C ALA A 132 3.72 -12.82 1.70
N VAL A 133 4.57 -12.71 2.72
CA VAL A 133 5.94 -13.26 2.68
C VAL A 133 5.93 -14.78 2.51
N ASN A 134 5.06 -15.49 3.23
CA ASN A 134 4.92 -16.93 3.06
C ASN A 134 4.48 -17.31 1.64
N SER A 135 3.47 -16.61 1.11
CA SER A 135 2.99 -16.81 -0.27
C SER A 135 4.11 -16.63 -1.29
N CYS A 136 4.99 -15.66 -1.08
CA CYS A 136 6.07 -15.39 -2.02
C CYS A 136 7.21 -16.38 -1.97
N LYS A 137 7.52 -16.94 -0.79
CA LYS A 137 8.40 -18.11 -0.70
C LYS A 137 7.86 -19.27 -1.52
N LEU A 138 6.54 -19.48 -1.53
CA LEU A 138 5.88 -20.54 -2.30
C LEU A 138 5.94 -20.29 -3.81
N TYR A 139 5.71 -19.05 -4.26
CA TYR A 139 5.67 -18.70 -5.69
C TYR A 139 7.01 -18.21 -6.27
N GLN A 140 8.08 -18.16 -5.46
CA GLN A 140 9.41 -17.67 -5.85
C GLN A 140 9.41 -16.22 -6.37
N ASP A 141 8.52 -15.38 -5.84
CA ASP A 141 8.45 -13.97 -6.20
C ASP A 141 9.42 -13.15 -5.32
N GLN A 142 10.14 -12.20 -5.94
CA GLN A 142 11.16 -11.38 -5.29
C GLN A 142 10.61 -10.08 -4.68
N ASN A 143 9.47 -9.57 -5.14
CA ASN A 143 9.04 -8.19 -4.87
C ASN A 143 7.97 -8.05 -3.77
N CYS A 144 7.82 -9.05 -2.91
CA CYS A 144 6.65 -9.12 -2.04
C CYS A 144 6.65 -8.20 -0.83
N SER A 145 7.82 -7.69 -0.42
CA SER A 145 7.89 -6.68 0.63
C SER A 145 7.67 -5.27 0.11
N GLU A 146 7.68 -5.04 -1.21
CA GLU A 146 7.75 -3.70 -1.79
C GLU A 146 6.57 -2.81 -1.38
N THR A 147 5.37 -3.38 -1.34
CA THR A 147 4.16 -2.64 -0.92
C THR A 147 4.26 -2.27 0.56
N PHE A 148 4.70 -3.18 1.41
CA PHE A 148 4.82 -2.97 2.85
C PHE A 148 5.94 -1.97 3.16
N ASP A 149 7.09 -2.08 2.51
CA ASP A 149 8.21 -1.16 2.65
C ASP A 149 7.84 0.25 2.19
N TYR A 150 7.03 0.36 1.13
CA TYR A 150 6.48 1.63 0.69
C TYR A 150 5.56 2.24 1.74
N LEU A 151 4.63 1.46 2.30
CA LEU A 151 3.72 1.93 3.35
C LEU A 151 4.49 2.33 4.62
N ARG A 152 5.56 1.61 4.98
CA ARG A 152 6.45 2.01 6.07
C ARG A 152 7.11 3.35 5.82
N LYS A 153 7.60 3.59 4.60
CA LYS A 153 8.19 4.87 4.21
C LYS A 153 7.15 5.99 4.22
N LEU A 154 5.96 5.73 3.70
CA LEU A 154 4.87 6.70 3.60
C LEU A 154 4.37 7.15 4.98
N TYR A 155 4.22 6.21 5.91
CA TYR A 155 3.63 6.47 7.23
C TYR A 155 4.63 6.50 8.39
N GLY A 156 5.94 6.34 8.13
CA GLY A 156 6.97 6.29 9.18
C GLY A 156 6.84 5.10 10.13
N LEU A 157 6.42 3.94 9.61
CA LEU A 157 6.20 2.73 10.43
C LEU A 157 7.52 2.00 10.74
N PRO A 158 7.59 1.25 11.85
CA PRO A 158 8.79 0.49 12.19
C PRO A 158 9.11 -0.57 11.12
N ARG A 159 10.41 -0.84 10.96
CA ARG A 159 10.87 -1.98 10.15
C ARG A 159 10.50 -3.28 10.84
N ARG A 160 10.18 -4.28 10.02
CA ARG A 160 9.92 -5.65 10.47
C ARG A 160 11.16 -6.24 11.13
N ALA A 161 10.96 -7.07 12.16
CA ALA A 161 11.99 -7.98 12.62
C ALA A 161 12.18 -9.12 11.58
N GLU A 162 13.42 -9.42 11.21
CA GLU A 162 13.71 -10.54 10.31
C GLU A 162 13.34 -11.86 10.99
N ILE A 163 12.37 -12.58 10.43
CA ILE A 163 11.94 -13.88 10.92
C ILE A 163 12.73 -14.95 10.16
N VAL A 164 13.62 -15.64 10.88
CA VAL A 164 14.40 -16.76 10.34
C VAL A 164 13.65 -18.05 10.61
N CYS A 165 13.36 -18.81 9.55
CA CYS A 165 12.75 -20.13 9.68
C CYS A 165 13.79 -21.17 10.12
N GLU A 166 13.46 -21.98 11.13
CA GLU A 166 14.30 -23.10 11.56
C GLU A 166 14.47 -24.08 10.38
N GLY A 167 15.67 -24.05 9.77
CA GLY A 167 16.00 -24.77 8.54
C GLY A 167 16.86 -23.98 7.55
N GLU A 168 16.77 -22.63 7.54
CA GLU A 168 17.58 -21.76 6.67
C GLU A 168 18.94 -21.37 7.30
N ALA A 169 19.17 -21.67 8.58
CA ALA A 169 20.42 -21.35 9.29
C ALA A 169 21.60 -22.27 8.94
N SER A 170 21.40 -23.35 8.17
CA SER A 170 22.44 -24.35 7.87
C SER A 170 23.37 -23.93 6.72
N THR A 171 22.93 -23.08 5.79
CA THR A 171 23.69 -22.81 4.56
C THR A 171 24.57 -21.57 4.59
N LYS A 172 24.49 -20.70 5.61
CA LYS A 172 25.37 -19.51 5.72
C LYS A 172 26.62 -19.70 6.59
N LYS A 173 26.79 -20.85 7.26
CA LYS A 173 27.95 -21.12 8.12
C LYS A 173 29.06 -21.96 7.46
N ALA A 174 28.88 -22.43 6.23
CA ALA A 174 29.87 -23.28 5.56
C ALA A 174 30.91 -22.52 4.72
N ASP A 175 30.73 -21.22 4.48
CA ASP A 175 31.60 -20.45 3.56
C ASP A 175 32.59 -19.50 4.26
N ALA A 176 32.60 -19.47 5.60
CA ALA A 176 33.50 -18.63 6.39
C ALA A 176 34.78 -19.36 6.89
N THR A 177 35.00 -20.62 6.47
CA THR A 177 36.09 -21.47 7.02
C THR A 177 37.06 -22.00 5.96
N LYS A 178 37.26 -21.27 4.86
CA LYS A 178 38.24 -21.63 3.81
C LYS A 178 39.26 -20.56 3.43
N GLU A 179 39.33 -19.44 4.15
CA GLU A 179 40.37 -18.41 3.95
C GLU A 179 41.28 -18.25 5.18
N GLU A 180 41.70 -19.33 5.84
CA GLU A 180 42.91 -19.30 6.66
C GLU A 180 43.58 -20.68 6.62
N LEU A 181 44.38 -20.93 5.58
CA LEU A 181 45.56 -21.78 5.64
C LEU A 181 46.56 -21.44 4.54
#